data_AF-A0AAD6VIL1-F1
#
_entry.id   AF-A0AAD6VIL1-F1
#
_cell.length_a   1.000
_cell.length_b   1.000
_cell.length_c   1.000
_cell.angle_alpha   90.00
_cell.angle_beta   90.00
_cell.angle_gamma   90.00
#
_symmetry.space_group_name_H-M   'P 1'
#
loop_
_entity.id
_entity.type
_entity.pdbx_description
1 polymer ?
#
loop_
_entity_poly.entity_id
_entity_poly.type
_entity_poly.pdbx_seq_one_letter_code
_entity_poly.pdbx_strand_id
1 'polypeptide(L)' 'LAREFGEMLQRFDLQHKILAWTGDNATSNDTQNTALGLDPNNSFEAINRVRCFNHTLNL' A
#
# COMPACT_ATOMS: atom_id res chain seq x y z
N LEU A 1 2.71 -2.10 -10.26
CA LEU A 1 3.05 -1.86 -8.84
C LEU A 1 2.07 -2.55 -7.91
N ALA A 2 0.77 -2.20 -7.95
CA ALA A 2 -0.22 -2.81 -7.05
C ALA A 2 -0.34 -4.33 -7.18
N ARG A 3 -0.40 -4.84 -8.42
CA ARG A 3 -0.48 -6.27 -8.69
C ARG A 3 0.75 -7.00 -8.17
N GLU A 4 1.94 -6.55 -8.53
CA GLU A 4 3.20 -7.18 -8.14
C GLU A 4 3.40 -7.13 -6.62
N PHE A 5 2.99 -6.04 -5.97
CA PHE A 5 3.01 -5.92 -4.52
C PHE A 5 1.99 -6.85 -3.86
N GLY A 6 0.77 -6.94 -4.37
CA GLY A 6 -0.26 -7.87 -3.90
C GLY A 6 0.18 -9.34 -4.04
N GLU A 7 0.75 -9.71 -5.19
CA GLU A 7 1.31 -11.04 -5.44
C GLU A 7 2.45 -11.36 -4.45
N MET A 8 3.31 -10.37 -4.14
CA MET A 8 4.35 -10.51 -3.13
C MET A 8 3.75 -10.75 -1.74
N LEU A 9 2.75 -9.97 -1.33
CA LEU A 9 2.08 -10.14 -0.05
C LEU A 9 1.47 -11.55 0.09
N GLN A 10 0.76 -12.03 -0.93
CA GLN A 10 0.19 -13.37 -0.95
C GLN A 10 1.27 -14.45 -0.86
N ARG A 11 2.37 -14.30 -1.62
CA ARG A 11 3.49 -15.24 -1.62
C ARG A 11 4.13 -15.42 -0.23
N PHE A 12 4.10 -14.38 0.60
CA PHE A 12 4.64 -14.40 1.96
C PHE A 12 3.56 -14.54 3.04
N ASP A 13 2.30 -14.79 2.66
CA ASP A 13 1.15 -14.87 3.57
C ASP A 13 1.03 -13.62 4.47
N LEU A 14 1.22 -12.43 3.89
CA LEU A 14 1.18 -11.14 4.58
C LEU A 14 -0.09 -10.34 4.27
N GLN A 15 -0.89 -10.76 3.28
CA GLN A 15 -2.02 -10.00 2.75
C GLN A 15 -3.09 -9.64 3.80
N HIS A 16 -3.20 -10.39 4.89
CA HIS A 16 -4.12 -10.11 6.01
C HIS A 16 -3.41 -9.68 7.30
N LYS A 17 -2.10 -9.43 7.26
CA LYS A 17 -1.26 -9.13 8.44
C LYS A 17 -0.80 -7.68 8.48
N ILE A 18 -1.10 -6.91 7.44
CA ILE A 18 -0.71 -5.50 7.33
C ILE A 18 -1.91 -4.62 7.66
N LEU A 19 -1.80 -3.87 8.77
CA LEU A 19 -2.81 -2.91 9.20
C LEU A 19 -2.73 -1.60 8.40
N ALA A 20 -1.51 -1.12 8.17
CA ALA A 20 -1.21 0.17 7.55
C ALA A 20 0.11 0.08 6.78
N TRP A 21 0.29 0.94 5.79
CA TRP A 21 1.55 1.03 5.03
C TRP A 21 1.97 2.46 4.78
N THR A 22 3.28 2.64 4.64
CA THR A 22 3.91 3.94 4.42
C THR A 22 4.53 3.96 3.03
N GLY A 23 4.19 4.97 2.22
CA GLY A 23 4.77 5.21 0.90
C GLY A 23 5.33 6.62 0.77
N ASP A 24 6.22 6.85 -0.19
CA ASP A 24 6.62 8.20 -0.58
C ASP A 24 5.47 8.96 -1.29
N ASN A 25 5.74 10.20 -1.72
CA ASN A 25 4.74 11.07 -2.34
C ASN A 25 4.52 10.83 -3.84
N ALA A 26 5.06 9.75 -4.42
CA ALA A 26 4.82 9.43 -5.82
C ALA A 26 3.34 9.08 -6.06
N THR A 27 2.77 9.62 -7.15
CA THR A 27 1.38 9.36 -7.55
C THR A 27 1.11 7.88 -7.84
N SER A 28 2.13 7.10 -8.20
CA SER A 28 2.02 5.65 -8.32
C SER A 28 1.62 4.96 -7.02
N ASN A 29 2.00 5.51 -5.86
CA ASN A 29 1.59 5.01 -4.55
C ASN A 29 0.12 5.29 -4.26
N ASP A 30 -0.43 6.39 -4.79
CA ASP A 30 -1.86 6.67 -4.72
C ASP A 30 -2.65 5.59 -5.46
N THR A 31 -2.27 5.31 -6.71
CA THR A 31 -2.90 4.26 -7.53
C THR A 31 -2.77 2.87 -6.88
N GLN A 32 -1.59 2.55 -6.33
CA GLN A 32 -1.39 1.29 -5.62
C GLN A 32 -2.27 1.17 -4.37
N ASN A 33 -2.36 2.23 -3.58
CA ASN A 33 -3.20 2.24 -2.38
C ASN A 33 -4.67 1.97 -2.71
N THR A 34 -5.19 2.65 -3.73
CA THR A 34 -6.58 2.48 -4.17
C THR A 34 -6.82 1.06 -4.67
N ALA A 35 -5.91 0.51 -5.46
CA ALA A 35 -6.06 -0.86 -5.98
C ALA A 35 -6.02 -1.91 -4.86
N LEU A 36 -5.11 -1.79 -3.88
CA LEU A 36 -5.05 -2.70 -2.74
C LEU A 36 -6.29 -2.61 -1.87
N GLY A 37 -6.80 -1.40 -1.61
CA GLY A 37 -8.01 -1.19 -0.82
C GLY A 37 -9.33 -1.62 -1.50
N LEU A 38 -9.30 -1.90 -2.81
CA LEU A 38 -10.44 -2.46 -3.54
C LEU A 38 -10.38 -3.99 -3.65
N ASP A 39 -9.25 -4.61 -3.34
CA ASP A 39 -9.09 -6.06 -3.44
C ASP A 39 -9.63 -6.73 -2.17
N PRO A 40 -10.71 -7.55 -2.27
CA PRO A 40 -11.32 -8.19 -1.12
C PRO A 40 -10.46 -9.31 -0.50
N ASN A 41 -9.36 -9.70 -1.15
CA ASN A 41 -8.49 -10.77 -0.68
C ASN A 41 -7.30 -10.28 0.15
N ASN A 42 -7.33 -9.05 0.66
CA ASN A 42 -6.32 -8.52 1.56
C ASN A 42 -6.97 -7.67 2.68
N SER A 43 -6.18 -7.24 3.67
CA SER A 43 -6.62 -6.40 4.80
C SER A 43 -6.35 -4.91 4.62
N PHE A 44 -5.96 -4.48 3.40
CA PHE A 44 -5.65 -3.07 3.18
C PHE A 44 -6.94 -2.27 3.15
N GLU A 45 -6.95 -1.20 3.93
CA GLU A 45 -7.94 -0.14 3.79
C GLU A 45 -7.23 1.09 3.25
N ALA A 46 -7.81 1.72 2.22
CA ALA A 46 -7.18 2.88 1.58
C ALA A 46 -6.94 4.03 2.57
N ILE A 47 -7.74 4.11 3.64
CA ILE A 47 -7.59 5.10 4.71
C ILE A 47 -6.36 4.85 5.60
N ASN A 48 -5.83 3.64 5.63
CA ASN A 48 -4.68 3.25 6.46
C ASN A 48 -3.34 3.48 5.76
N ARG A 49 -3.31 4.36 4.74
CA ARG A 49 -2.07 4.82 4.13
C ARG A 49 -1.49 6.01 4.87
N VAL A 50 -0.20 5.93 5.16
CA VAL A 50 0.59 7.05 5.69
C VAL A 50 1.59 7.51 4.63
N ARG A 51 1.81 8.81 4.51
CA ARG A 51 2.91 9.37 3.69
C ARG A 51 4.20 9.36 4.51
N CYS A 52 5.30 8.95 3.90
CA CYS A 52 6.60 8.93 4.55
C CYS A 52 7.04 10.36 4.92
N PHE A 53 7.23 10.62 6.22
CA PHE A 53 7.58 11.96 6.72
C PHE A 53 8.81 12.55 6.02
N ASN A 54 9.89 11.78 5.86
CA ASN A 54 11.11 12.26 5.20
C ASN A 54 10.83 12.72 3.75
N HIS A 55 9.91 12.08 3.05
CA HIS A 55 9.51 12.46 1.69
C HIS A 55 8.52 13.62 1.67
N THR A 56 7.88 13.97 2.79
CA THR A 56 7.09 15.21 2.91
C THR A 56 7.95 16.45 3.08
N LEU A 57 9.18 16.30 3.59
CA LEU A 57 10.12 17.41 3.75
C LEU A 57 10.90 17.72 2.46
N ASN A 58 11.11 16.71 1.62
CA ASN A 58 11.87 16.81 0.36
C ASN A 58 10.99 16.43 -0.84
N LEU A 59 9.97 17.26 -1.11
CA LEU A 59 9.10 17.15 -2.28
C LEU A 59 9.82 17.57 -3.57
#